data_AF-A0A8X7RRK9-F1
#
_entry.id   AF-A0A8X7RRK9-F1
#
_cell.length_a   1.000
_cell.length_b   1.000
_cell.length_c   1.000
_cell.angle_alpha   90.00
_cell.angle_beta   90.00
_cell.angle_gamma   90.00
#
_symmetry.space_group_name_H-M   'P 1'
#
loop_
_entity.id
_entity.type
_entity.pdbx_description
1 polymer ?
#
loop_
_entity_poly.entity_id
_entity_poly.type
_entity_poly.pdbx_seq_one_letter_code
_entity_poly.pdbx_strand_id
1 'polypeptide(L)'
;MQVSERIKLIRGIISRWNKEHQANSRVLIDQKRHELEEAQSSTTNDIELIHRVTEDLKKAYRAEEAYWRQRSRLLWLRLGDRNSGFFHAATKNRKRANALTVIEDGSGNPVFQEGEIAQLTLFEKSRVSSKRASCHRV
;
A
#
# COMPACT_ATOMS: atom_id res chain seq x y z
N MET A 1 -10.48 14.14 42.36
CA MET A 1 -10.28 14.04 40.90
C MET A 1 -11.27 13.03 40.34
N GLN A 2 -12.12 13.44 39.40
CA GLN A 2 -13.14 12.54 38.84
C GLN A 2 -12.48 11.47 37.94
N VAL A 3 -13.12 10.31 37.81
CA VAL A 3 -12.68 9.22 36.92
C VAL A 3 -12.54 9.70 35.46
N SER A 4 -13.42 10.60 35.04
CA SER A 4 -13.41 11.22 33.70
C SER A 4 -12.10 11.97 33.39
N GLU A 5 -11.54 12.69 34.37
CA GLU A 5 -10.29 13.44 34.24
C GLU A 5 -9.08 12.50 34.17
N ARG A 6 -9.08 11.44 34.97
CA ARG A 6 -8.05 10.39 34.94
C ARG A 6 -7.97 9.71 33.58
N ILE A 7 -9.13 9.36 33.01
CA ILE A 7 -9.21 8.73 31.68
C ILE A 7 -8.68 9.69 30.59
N LYS A 8 -9.00 10.98 30.66
CA LYS A 8 -8.49 11.98 29.71
C LYS A 8 -6.96 12.10 29.77
N LEU A 9 -6.39 12.16 30.98
CA LEU A 9 -4.93 12.22 31.18
C LEU A 9 -4.24 10.97 30.62
N ILE A 10 -4.70 9.78 31.00
CA ILE A 10 -4.13 8.51 30.53
C ILE A 10 -4.22 8.39 29.00
N ARG A 11 -5.34 8.80 28.41
CA ARG A 11 -5.51 8.82 26.94
C ARG A 11 -4.49 9.73 26.27
N GLY A 12 -4.22 10.90 26.85
CA GLY A 12 -3.20 11.83 26.35
C GLY A 12 -1.80 11.22 26.37
N ILE A 13 -1.43 10.59 27.48
CA ILE A 13 -0.13 9.92 27.65
C ILE A 13 0.02 8.77 26.65
N ILE A 14 -0.97 7.86 26.58
CA ILE A 14 -0.95 6.73 25.64
C ILE A 14 -0.89 7.23 24.20
N SER A 15 -1.61 8.30 23.87
CA SER A 15 -1.58 8.85 22.51
C SER A 15 -0.22 9.43 22.15
N ARG A 16 0.50 10.04 23.10
CA ARG A 16 1.85 10.57 22.89
C ARG A 16 2.86 9.43 22.74
N TRP A 17 2.85 8.48 23.67
CA TRP A 17 3.70 7.29 23.63
C TRP A 17 3.54 6.53 22.30
N ASN A 18 2.31 6.39 21.82
CA ASN A 18 2.03 5.73 20.55
C ASN A 18 2.61 6.48 19.33
N LYS A 19 2.57 7.83 19.33
CA LYS A 19 3.18 8.64 18.26
C LYS A 19 4.71 8.52 18.27
N GLU A 20 5.32 8.62 19.44
CA GLU A 20 6.76 8.47 19.62
C GLU A 20 7.21 7.06 19.19
N HIS A 21 6.49 6.04 19.62
CA HIS A 21 6.78 4.65 19.24
C HIS A 21 6.64 4.40 17.73
N GLN A 22 5.65 5.00 17.06
CA GLN A 22 5.50 4.90 15.61
C GLN A 22 6.62 5.62 14.84
N ALA A 23 7.05 6.79 15.31
CA ALA A 23 8.20 7.46 14.71
C ALA A 23 9.45 6.57 14.84
N ASN A 24 9.64 5.98 16.02
CA ASN A 24 10.76 5.08 16.30
C ASN A 24 10.68 3.79 15.48
N SER A 25 9.50 3.22 15.22
CA SER A 25 9.37 1.99 14.42
C SER A 25 9.79 2.19 12.97
N ARG A 26 9.51 3.36 12.38
CA ARG A 26 9.96 3.71 11.03
C ARG A 26 11.47 3.87 10.97
N VAL A 27 12.03 4.64 11.91
CA VAL A 27 13.49 4.82 12.03
C VAL A 27 14.19 3.47 12.20
N LEU A 28 13.62 2.57 13.03
CA LEU A 28 14.15 1.23 13.22
C LEU A 28 14.12 0.38 11.94
N ILE A 29 13.03 0.43 11.17
CA ILE A 29 12.93 -0.28 9.89
C ILE A 29 13.98 0.25 8.91
N ASP A 30 14.11 1.57 8.76
CA ASP A 30 15.08 2.18 7.87
C ASP A 30 16.52 1.84 8.28
N GLN A 31 16.82 1.87 9.58
CA GLN A 31 18.11 1.45 10.11
C GLN A 31 18.40 -0.02 9.82
N LYS A 32 17.44 -0.92 10.04
CA LYS A 32 17.61 -2.36 9.78
C LYS A 32 17.72 -2.69 8.29
N ARG A 33 17.12 -1.88 7.41
CA ARG A 33 17.31 -1.98 5.96
C ARG A 33 18.73 -1.60 5.57
N HIS A 34 19.25 -0.51 6.13
CA HIS A 34 20.62 -0.08 5.85
C HIS A 34 21.65 -1.12 6.34
N GLU A 35 21.47 -1.64 7.55
CA GLU A 35 22.31 -2.71 8.11
C GLU A 35 22.28 -3.98 7.25
N LEU A 36 21.12 -4.30 6.65
CA LEU A 36 21.01 -5.43 5.72
C LEU A 36 21.75 -5.16 4.39
N GLU A 37 21.60 -3.96 3.84
CA GLU A 37 22.29 -3.55 2.61
C GLU A 37 23.81 -3.55 2.79
N GLU A 38 24.32 -3.08 3.92
CA GLU A 38 25.74 -3.12 4.27
C GLU A 38 26.24 -4.57 4.42
N ALA A 39 25.50 -5.41 5.15
CA ALA A 39 25.85 -6.81 5.34
C ALA A 39 25.90 -7.59 4.01
N GLN A 40 24.96 -7.31 3.10
CA GLN A 40 24.90 -7.91 1.76
C GLN A 40 25.99 -7.38 0.81
N SER A 41 26.44 -6.15 0.99
CA SER A 41 27.50 -5.53 0.18
C SER A 41 28.91 -5.89 0.65
N SER A 42 29.04 -6.45 1.86
CA SER A 42 30.32 -6.83 2.43
C SER A 42 30.93 -8.05 1.70
N THR A 43 32.26 -8.01 1.48
CA THR A 43 33.00 -9.09 0.79
C THR A 43 33.01 -10.39 1.60
N THR A 44 32.91 -10.29 2.92
CA THR A 44 32.71 -11.40 3.85
C THR A 44 31.23 -11.76 3.86
N ASN A 45 30.82 -12.76 3.08
CA ASN A 45 29.46 -13.28 3.06
C ASN A 45 29.13 -14.00 4.38
N ASP A 46 28.96 -13.26 5.47
CA ASP A 46 28.49 -13.79 6.74
C ASP A 46 26.98 -14.07 6.63
N ILE A 47 26.68 -15.27 6.14
CA ILE A 47 25.32 -15.75 5.89
C ILE A 47 24.49 -15.73 7.19
N GLU A 48 25.10 -15.99 8.34
CA GLU A 48 24.40 -16.01 9.62
C GLU A 48 23.99 -14.59 10.06
N LEU A 49 24.88 -13.61 9.87
CA LEU A 49 24.57 -12.21 10.14
C LEU A 49 23.45 -11.71 9.23
N ILE A 50 23.55 -11.96 7.92
CA ILE A 50 22.52 -11.57 6.94
C ILE A 50 21.18 -12.19 7.30
N HIS A 51 21.15 -13.48 7.66
CA HIS A 51 19.92 -14.17 8.05
C HIS A 51 19.32 -13.54 9.33
N ARG A 52 20.15 -13.23 10.32
CA ARG A 52 19.71 -12.60 11.58
C ARG A 52 19.11 -11.22 11.35
N VAL A 53 19.81 -10.34 10.63
CA VAL A 53 19.36 -8.98 10.32
C VAL A 53 18.06 -9.02 9.49
N THR A 54 17.96 -9.96 8.55
CA THR A 54 16.74 -10.19 7.76
C THR A 54 15.55 -10.58 8.64
N GLU A 55 15.75 -11.51 9.59
CA GLU A 55 14.67 -11.92 10.50
C GLU A 55 14.25 -10.79 11.43
N ASP A 56 15.18 -9.97 11.91
CA ASP A 56 14.85 -8.81 12.74
C ASP A 56 14.11 -7.73 11.96
N LEU A 57 14.50 -7.48 10.71
CA LEU A 57 13.76 -6.60 9.81
C LEU A 57 12.33 -7.11 9.55
N LYS A 58 12.16 -8.43 9.31
CA LYS A 58 10.83 -9.04 9.18
C LYS A 58 9.98 -8.88 10.43
N LYS A 59 10.56 -9.04 11.63
CA LYS A 59 9.86 -8.81 12.90
C LYS A 59 9.40 -7.35 13.01
N ALA A 60 10.25 -6.39 12.66
CA ALA A 60 9.91 -4.97 12.66
C ALA A 60 8.73 -4.67 11.72
N TYR A 61 8.74 -5.21 10.50
CA TYR A 61 7.62 -5.08 9.57
C TYR A 61 6.33 -5.71 10.08
N ARG A 62 6.38 -6.91 10.69
CA ARG A 62 5.19 -7.56 11.26
C ARG A 62 4.56 -6.72 12.38
N ALA A 63 5.39 -6.07 13.21
CA ALA A 63 4.92 -5.18 14.25
C ALA A 63 4.22 -3.93 13.67
N GLU A 64 4.81 -3.31 12.63
CA GLU A 64 4.19 -2.20 11.92
C GLU A 64 2.88 -2.61 11.24
N GLU A 65 2.83 -3.78 10.60
CA GLU A 65 1.62 -4.29 9.96
C GLU A 65 0.49 -4.53 10.99
N ALA A 66 0.81 -5.13 12.15
CA ALA A 66 -0.14 -5.34 13.23
C ALA A 66 -0.71 -4.02 13.76
N TYR A 67 0.14 -3.00 13.90
CA TYR A 67 -0.27 -1.65 14.27
C TYR A 67 -1.24 -1.05 13.25
N TRP A 68 -0.91 -1.11 11.96
CA TRP A 68 -1.78 -0.57 10.90
C TRP A 68 -3.09 -1.34 10.78
N ARG A 69 -3.09 -2.65 11.00
CA ARG A 69 -4.29 -3.49 11.05
C ARG A 69 -5.24 -3.06 12.18
N GLN A 70 -4.69 -2.74 13.35
CA GLN A 70 -5.52 -2.25 14.47
C GLN A 70 -6.09 -0.86 14.16
N ARG A 71 -5.28 0.04 13.59
CA ARG A 71 -5.70 1.40 13.21
C ARG A 71 -6.77 1.40 12.12
N SER A 72 -6.61 0.58 11.08
CA SER A 72 -7.58 0.47 10.00
C SER A 72 -8.91 -0.09 10.52
N ARG A 73 -8.89 -1.10 11.41
CA ARG A 73 -10.09 -1.62 12.07
C ARG A 73 -10.78 -0.58 12.95
N LEU A 74 -10.03 0.18 13.75
CA LEU A 74 -10.61 1.27 14.56
C LEU A 74 -11.21 2.36 13.68
N LEU A 75 -10.53 2.73 12.60
CA LEU A 75 -11.03 3.69 11.62
C LEU A 75 -12.32 3.19 10.96
N TRP A 76 -12.35 1.91 10.56
CA TRP A 76 -13.54 1.25 10.03
C TRP A 76 -14.71 1.28 11.01
N LEU A 77 -14.50 0.84 12.24
CA LEU A 77 -15.54 0.84 13.29
C LEU A 77 -16.06 2.24 13.59
N ARG A 78 -15.20 3.26 13.54
CA ARG A 78 -15.57 4.66 13.75
C ARG A 78 -16.40 5.23 12.61
N LEU A 79 -16.09 4.85 11.36
CA LEU A 79 -16.76 5.36 10.17
C LEU A 79 -18.06 4.60 9.86
N GLY A 80 -18.15 3.32 10.24
CA GLY A 80 -19.30 2.45 10.00
C GLY A 80 -19.59 2.19 8.51
N ASP A 81 -20.71 1.51 8.23
CA ASP A 81 -21.25 1.26 6.87
C ASP A 81 -22.03 2.45 6.29
N ARG A 82 -22.03 3.59 7.00
CA ARG A 82 -22.72 4.81 6.57
C ARG A 82 -21.96 5.53 5.48
N ASN A 83 -21.84 4.94 4.29
CA ASN A 83 -21.33 5.51 3.04
C ASN A 83 -20.38 6.71 3.25
N SER A 84 -19.38 6.51 4.11
CA SER A 84 -18.71 7.64 4.73
C SER A 84 -17.80 8.28 3.69
N GLY A 85 -17.52 9.58 3.80
CA GLY A 85 -16.67 10.29 2.83
C GLY A 85 -15.32 9.58 2.56
N PHE A 86 -14.85 8.74 3.48
CA PHE A 86 -13.70 7.85 3.28
C PHE A 86 -13.89 6.84 2.14
N PHE A 87 -15.03 6.13 2.06
CA PHE A 87 -15.31 5.16 0.99
C PHE A 87 -15.47 5.83 -0.37
N HIS A 88 -16.12 6.99 -0.39
CA HIS A 88 -16.19 7.82 -1.58
C HIS A 88 -14.80 8.32 -2.00
N ALA A 89 -13.98 8.77 -1.05
CA ALA A 89 -12.61 9.22 -1.33
C ALA A 89 -11.71 8.08 -1.80
N ALA A 90 -11.77 6.91 -1.16
CA ALA A 90 -11.03 5.72 -1.56
C ALA A 90 -11.44 5.23 -2.96
N THR A 91 -12.74 5.20 -3.26
CA THR A 91 -13.25 4.87 -4.60
C THR A 91 -12.83 5.90 -5.63
N LYS A 92 -12.87 7.20 -5.29
CA LYS A 92 -12.41 8.29 -6.17
C LYS A 92 -10.91 8.21 -6.44
N ASN A 93 -10.11 7.88 -5.42
CA ASN A 93 -8.68 7.66 -5.58
C ASN A 93 -8.37 6.44 -6.45
N ARG A 94 -9.08 5.31 -6.26
CA ARG A 94 -8.96 4.16 -7.17
C ARG A 94 -9.36 4.52 -8.60
N LYS A 95 -10.46 5.26 -8.79
CA LYS A 95 -10.89 5.73 -10.11
C LYS A 95 -9.82 6.61 -10.77
N ARG A 96 -9.19 7.52 -10.01
CA ARG A 96 -8.10 8.37 -10.52
C ARG A 96 -6.84 7.58 -10.85
N ALA A 97 -6.41 6.68 -9.98
CA ALA A 97 -5.21 5.87 -10.19
C ALA A 97 -5.36 4.93 -11.39
N ASN A 98 -6.58 4.43 -11.63
CA ASN A 98 -6.88 3.52 -12.73
C ASN A 98 -7.43 4.25 -13.97
N ALA A 99 -7.41 5.58 -13.99
CA ALA A 99 -7.84 6.34 -15.16
C ALA A 99 -6.80 6.17 -16.27
N LEU A 100 -7.22 5.54 -17.37
CA LEU A 100 -6.43 5.48 -18.59
C LEU A 100 -6.53 6.86 -19.27
N THR A 101 -5.60 7.74 -18.92
CA THR A 101 -5.62 9.14 -19.36
C THR A 101 -5.09 9.31 -20.79
N VAL A 102 -4.26 8.36 -21.26
CA VAL A 102 -3.68 8.36 -22.61
C VAL A 102 -3.56 6.93 -23.12
N ILE A 103 -3.97 6.68 -24.36
CA ILE A 103 -3.74 5.41 -25.06
C ILE A 103 -3.22 5.74 -26.46
N GLU A 104 -2.22 4.98 -26.92
CA GLU A 104 -1.71 5.11 -28.29
C GLU A 104 -2.58 4.29 -29.26
N ASP A 105 -2.89 4.87 -30.42
CA ASP A 105 -3.57 4.15 -31.49
C ASP A 105 -2.62 3.17 -32.22
N GLY A 106 -3.17 2.36 -33.13
CA GLY A 106 -2.37 1.41 -33.92
C GLY A 106 -1.37 2.06 -34.90
N SER A 107 -1.36 3.39 -35.00
CA SER A 107 -0.45 4.19 -35.82
C SER A 107 0.57 4.98 -34.96
N GLY A 108 0.55 4.80 -33.63
CA GLY A 108 1.47 5.44 -32.68
C GLY A 108 1.07 6.86 -32.26
N ASN A 109 -0.17 7.31 -32.53
CA ASN A 109 -0.63 8.63 -32.09
C ASN A 109 -1.27 8.56 -30.69
N PRO A 110 -0.92 9.47 -29.77
CA PRO A 110 -1.51 9.50 -28.44
C PRO A 110 -2.93 10.07 -28.47
N VAL A 111 -3.87 9.33 -27.89
CA VAL A 111 -5.29 9.67 -27.79
C VAL A 111 -5.61 10.03 -26.34
N PHE A 112 -6.24 11.19 -26.15
CA PHE A 112 -6.54 11.78 -24.84
C PHE A 112 -8.04 11.87 -24.54
N GLN A 113 -8.90 11.70 -25.55
CA GLN A 113 -10.35 11.82 -25.37
C GLN A 113 -10.93 10.51 -24.83
N GLU A 114 -11.67 10.60 -23.72
CA GLU A 114 -12.24 9.44 -23.01
C GLU A 114 -13.14 8.59 -23.92
N GLY A 115 -13.86 9.22 -24.87
CA GLY A 115 -14.68 8.52 -25.85
C GLY A 115 -13.89 7.69 -26.86
N GLU A 116 -12.76 8.22 -27.35
CA GLU A 116 -11.88 7.53 -28.30
C GLU A 116 -11.08 6.42 -27.61
N ILE A 117 -10.61 6.67 -26.39
CA ILE A 117 -9.98 5.69 -25.48
C ILE A 117 -10.93 4.51 -25.21
N ALA A 118 -12.22 4.78 -24.94
CA ALA A 118 -13.21 3.72 -24.73
C ALA A 118 -13.41 2.86 -25.99
N GLN A 119 -13.44 3.48 -27.18
CA GLN A 119 -13.60 2.74 -28.44
C GLN A 119 -12.37 1.89 -28.77
N LEU A 120 -11.15 2.43 -28.61
CA LEU A 120 -9.91 1.70 -28.82
C LEU A 120 -9.76 0.52 -27.85
N THR A 121 -10.09 0.71 -26.57
CA THR A 121 -10.05 -0.38 -25.59
C THR A 121 -11.07 -1.48 -25.86
N LEU A 122 -12.27 -1.14 -26.36
CA LEU A 122 -13.28 -2.12 -26.79
C LEU A 122 -12.82 -2.88 -28.03
N PHE A 123 -12.24 -2.17 -29.00
CA PHE A 123 -11.69 -2.74 -30.24
C PHE A 123 -10.53 -3.70 -29.96
N GLU A 124 -9.57 -3.31 -29.12
CA GLU A 124 -8.44 -4.19 -28.80
C GLU A 124 -8.87 -5.38 -27.93
N LYS A 125 -9.85 -5.20 -27.04
CA LYS A 125 -10.44 -6.34 -26.29
C LYS A 125 -11.11 -7.36 -27.22
N SER A 126 -11.86 -6.92 -28.23
CA SER A 126 -12.50 -7.82 -29.19
C SER A 126 -11.46 -8.53 -30.08
N ARG A 127 -10.40 -7.83 -30.48
CA ARG A 127 -9.26 -8.38 -31.22
C ARG A 127 -8.50 -9.45 -30.45
N VAL A 128 -8.18 -9.20 -29.18
CA VAL A 128 -7.49 -10.18 -28.29
C VAL A 128 -8.37 -11.40 -28.03
N SER A 129 -9.69 -11.21 -27.88
CA SER A 129 -10.64 -12.31 -27.67
C SER A 129 -10.79 -13.17 -28.94
N SER A 130 -10.80 -12.55 -30.12
CA SER A 130 -10.83 -13.25 -31.41
C SER A 130 -9.53 -14.03 -31.70
N LYS A 131 -8.35 -13.46 -31.38
CA LYS A 131 -7.06 -14.17 -31.49
C LYS A 131 -6.96 -15.38 -30.54
N ARG A 132 -7.56 -15.31 -29.34
CA ARG A 132 -7.64 -16.47 -28.42
C ARG A 132 -8.53 -17.59 -28.96
N ALA A 133 -9.62 -17.25 -29.65
CA ALA A 133 -10.49 -18.24 -30.29
C ALA A 133 -9.80 -18.96 -31.47
N SER A 134 -8.88 -18.29 -32.17
CA SER A 134 -8.09 -18.89 -33.26
C SER A 134 -6.88 -19.72 -32.79
N CYS A 135 -6.46 -19.62 -31.53
CA CYS A 135 -5.26 -20.27 -30.99
C CYS A 135 -5.53 -21.63 -30.30
N HIS A 136 -6.76 -22.17 -30.37
CA HIS A 136 -7.08 -23.54 -29.93
C HIS A 136 -7.40 -24.43 -31.14
N ARG A 137 -6.42 -24.63 -32.04
CA ARG A 137 -6.38 -25.80 -32.92
C ARG A 137 -4.98 -25.99 -33.51
N VAL A 138 -4.05 -26.46 -32.68
CA VAL A 138 -3.02 -27.44 -33.05
C VAL A 138 -2.82 -28.33 -31.84
#